data_AF-A0A1V9YT29-F1
#
_entry.id   AF-A0A1V9YT29-F1
#
_cell.length_a   1.000
_cell.length_b   1.000
_cell.length_c   1.000
_cell.angle_alpha   90.00
_cell.angle_beta   90.00
_cell.angle_gamma   90.00
#
_symmetry.space_group_name_H-M   'P 1'
#
loop_
_entity.id
_entity.type
_entity.pdbx_description
1 polymer ?
#
loop_
_entity_poly.entity_id
_entity_poly.type
_entity_poly.pdbx_seq_one_letter_code
_entity_poly.pdbx_strand_id
1 'polypeptide(L)'
;MHRISPGHDFFLFIGTHSPTTYRVRTDVVQQLKARHVPTDTAPFLSTHDIVVSAFFSATNTTLGCVAVNLRSRLKLPATTAGNYAEAVAFSRTTYCNPATIRRAFLDKDGPIVIATTDFPDLLQAVLGGKLTILTNWSSFYHHLKLAPSKMATGREPLAKEFFVPFDACAILYQHMPNDLRIKVTMTETVTHELFEPLAPTA
;
A
#
# COMPACT_ATOMS: atom_id res chain seq x y z
N MET A 1 -53.25 -7.20 -14.34
CA MET A 1 -52.65 -5.96 -14.87
C MET A 1 -51.71 -5.42 -13.80
N HIS A 2 -50.42 -5.48 -14.06
CA HIS A 2 -49.34 -5.13 -13.13
C HIS A 2 -49.38 -3.65 -12.73
N ARG A 3 -49.26 -3.36 -11.43
CA ARG A 3 -48.60 -2.13 -10.96
C ARG A 3 -47.50 -2.53 -9.99
N ILE A 4 -46.30 -2.15 -10.40
CA ILE A 4 -45.03 -2.36 -9.73
C ILE A 4 -45.02 -1.47 -8.48
N SER A 5 -44.74 -2.06 -7.32
CA SER A 5 -44.44 -1.33 -6.09
C SER A 5 -43.00 -0.79 -6.17
N PRO A 6 -42.73 0.50 -5.91
CA PRO A 6 -41.38 0.99 -5.78
C PRO A 6 -40.88 0.65 -4.38
N GLY A 7 -40.09 -0.39 -4.28
CA GLY A 7 -39.40 -0.75 -3.05
C GLY A 7 -38.05 -1.34 -3.44
N HIS A 8 -37.05 -1.01 -2.63
CA HIS A 8 -35.63 -1.35 -2.75
C HIS A 8 -34.81 -0.26 -3.45
N ASP A 9 -34.78 0.92 -2.83
CA ASP A 9 -33.56 1.72 -2.85
C ASP A 9 -32.45 0.88 -2.21
N PHE A 10 -31.60 0.29 -3.05
CA PHE A 10 -30.32 -0.25 -2.65
C PHE A 10 -29.40 0.95 -2.37
N PHE A 11 -29.62 1.62 -1.24
CA PHE A 11 -28.66 2.58 -0.72
C PHE A 11 -27.41 1.78 -0.30
N LEU A 12 -26.47 1.62 -1.23
CA LEU A 12 -25.07 1.49 -0.84
C LEU A 12 -24.77 2.75 -0.03
N PHE A 13 -24.66 2.61 1.29
CA PHE A 13 -24.01 3.61 2.11
C PHE A 13 -22.54 3.68 1.64
N ILE A 14 -22.29 4.49 0.61
CA ILE A 14 -20.94 4.92 0.27
C ILE A 14 -20.61 5.96 1.34
N GLY A 15 -20.16 5.49 2.51
CA GLY A 15 -19.57 6.37 3.50
C GLY A 15 -18.41 7.10 2.85
N THR A 16 -18.38 8.42 2.95
CA THR A 16 -17.28 9.20 2.39
C THR A 16 -15.99 8.82 3.11
N HIS A 17 -15.10 8.10 2.41
CA HIS A 17 -13.84 7.67 3.00
C HIS A 17 -12.88 8.86 3.04
N SER A 18 -12.85 9.57 4.17
CA SER A 18 -11.87 10.64 4.37
C SER A 18 -10.46 10.03 4.48
N PRO A 19 -9.53 10.35 3.57
CA PRO A 19 -8.19 9.82 3.64
C PRO A 19 -7.49 10.30 4.91
N THR A 20 -6.90 9.39 5.67
CA THR A 20 -6.10 9.69 6.86
C THR A 20 -4.61 9.55 6.53
N THR A 21 -3.79 10.47 7.01
CA THR A 21 -2.33 10.41 6.83
C THR A 21 -1.65 10.02 8.13
N TYR A 22 -0.70 9.10 8.03
CA TYR A 22 0.15 8.67 9.14
C TYR A 22 1.61 8.91 8.80
N ARG A 23 2.40 9.31 9.79
CA ARG A 23 3.86 9.26 9.71
C ARG A 23 4.33 7.81 9.96
N VAL A 24 5.26 7.34 9.14
CA VAL A 24 5.95 6.07 9.36
C VAL A 24 7.08 6.32 10.35
N ARG A 25 6.99 5.70 11.53
CA ARG A 25 7.95 5.87 12.62
C ARG A 25 9.31 5.27 12.27
N THR A 26 10.28 6.12 11.96
CA THR A 26 11.63 5.71 11.50
C THR A 26 12.42 4.98 12.57
N ASP A 27 12.22 5.34 13.84
CA ASP A 27 12.82 4.67 15.00
C ASP A 27 12.35 3.21 15.10
N VAL A 28 11.04 2.96 14.92
CA VAL A 28 10.47 1.61 14.90
C VAL A 28 11.01 0.81 13.71
N VAL A 29 11.06 1.41 12.51
CA VAL A 29 11.65 0.77 11.32
C VAL A 29 13.10 0.35 11.58
N GLN A 30 13.91 1.23 12.19
CA GLN A 30 15.31 0.94 12.48
C GLN A 30 15.46 -0.19 13.49
N GLN A 31 14.64 -0.21 14.55
CA GLN A 31 14.62 -1.30 15.52
C GLN A 31 14.27 -2.64 14.87
N LEU A 32 13.26 -2.68 14.00
CA LEU A 32 12.86 -3.89 13.29
C LEU A 32 13.96 -4.38 12.33
N LYS A 33 14.62 -3.47 11.62
CA LYS A 33 15.80 -3.82 10.79
C LYS A 33 16.95 -4.36 11.63
N ALA A 34 17.22 -3.79 12.80
CA ALA A 34 18.31 -4.21 13.68
C ALA A 34 18.05 -5.57 14.35
N ARG A 35 16.80 -5.91 14.62
CA ARG A 35 16.39 -7.21 15.18
C ARG A 35 16.34 -8.33 14.14
N HIS A 36 16.34 -7.99 12.85
CA HIS A 36 16.30 -8.99 11.78
C HIS A 36 17.58 -9.81 11.76
N VAL A 37 17.44 -11.13 11.87
CA VAL A 37 18.54 -12.07 11.65
C VAL A 37 18.58 -12.38 10.15
N PRO A 38 19.65 -12.02 9.43
CA PRO A 38 19.78 -12.27 7.99
C PRO A 38 19.61 -13.76 7.64
N THR A 39 18.95 -14.02 6.52
CA THR A 39 18.85 -15.35 5.90
C THR A 39 19.21 -15.26 4.42
N ASP A 40 19.48 -16.38 3.75
CA ASP A 40 19.80 -16.40 2.32
C ASP A 40 18.69 -15.76 1.46
N THR A 41 17.43 -15.95 1.86
CA THR A 41 16.27 -15.43 1.13
C THR A 41 15.81 -14.05 1.60
N ALA A 42 16.35 -13.55 2.71
CA ALA A 42 16.09 -12.23 3.25
C ALA A 42 17.35 -11.70 3.97
N PRO A 43 18.38 -11.29 3.22
CA PRO A 43 19.64 -10.82 3.81
C PRO A 43 19.49 -9.49 4.57
N PHE A 44 18.45 -8.71 4.25
CA PHE A 44 18.09 -7.49 4.94
C PHE A 44 16.58 -7.21 4.78
N LEU A 45 16.04 -6.32 5.62
CA LEU A 45 14.68 -5.79 5.46
C LEU A 45 14.75 -4.34 4.97
N SER A 46 13.95 -4.00 3.96
CA SER A 46 13.69 -2.61 3.61
C SER A 46 12.59 -2.02 4.47
N THR A 47 12.51 -0.70 4.46
CA THR A 47 11.35 0.02 4.98
C THR A 47 10.06 -0.39 4.29
N HIS A 48 10.10 -0.69 2.98
CA HIS A 48 8.93 -1.13 2.23
C HIS A 48 8.40 -2.48 2.76
N ASP A 49 9.27 -3.46 2.98
CA ASP A 49 8.88 -4.79 3.46
C ASP A 49 8.17 -4.69 4.82
N ILE A 50 8.72 -3.88 5.72
CA ILE A 50 8.17 -3.62 7.05
C ILE A 50 6.82 -2.90 6.97
N VAL A 51 6.71 -1.86 6.15
CA VAL A 51 5.46 -1.09 5.99
C VAL A 51 4.37 -1.94 5.35
N VAL A 52 4.67 -2.75 4.33
CA VAL A 52 3.70 -3.66 3.71
C VAL A 52 3.16 -4.66 4.73
N SER A 53 4.06 -5.29 5.49
CA SER A 53 3.69 -6.26 6.52
C SER A 53 2.80 -5.64 7.59
N ALA A 54 3.22 -4.48 8.12
CA ALA A 54 2.49 -3.76 9.16
C ALA A 54 1.12 -3.27 8.67
N PHE A 55 1.05 -2.72 7.45
CA PHE A 55 -0.19 -2.18 6.89
C PHE A 55 -1.23 -3.29 6.70
N PHE A 56 -0.89 -4.37 5.99
CA PHE A 56 -1.83 -5.47 5.75
C PHE A 56 -2.23 -6.22 7.03
N SER A 57 -1.33 -6.25 8.03
CA SER A 57 -1.67 -6.77 9.36
C SER A 57 -2.68 -5.86 10.08
N ALA A 58 -2.43 -4.54 10.08
CA ALA A 58 -3.30 -3.57 10.75
C ALA A 58 -4.69 -3.44 10.10
N THR A 59 -4.80 -3.70 8.80
CA THR A 59 -6.08 -3.69 8.08
C THR A 59 -6.80 -5.05 8.08
N ASN A 60 -6.26 -6.06 8.77
CA ASN A 60 -6.78 -7.43 8.79
C ASN A 60 -7.01 -8.01 7.39
N THR A 61 -6.11 -7.68 6.45
CA THR A 61 -6.23 -8.04 5.04
C THR A 61 -6.35 -9.55 4.84
N THR A 62 -7.17 -9.99 3.90
CA THR A 62 -7.19 -11.39 3.44
C THR A 62 -6.23 -11.53 2.25
N LEU A 63 -6.35 -10.62 1.29
CA LEU A 63 -5.48 -10.54 0.11
C LEU A 63 -4.98 -9.11 -0.07
N GLY A 64 -3.67 -8.92 0.05
CA GLY A 64 -3.01 -7.62 -0.05
C GLY A 64 -2.25 -7.50 -1.37
N CYS A 65 -2.53 -6.46 -2.15
CA CYS A 65 -1.84 -6.19 -3.40
C CYS A 65 -0.82 -5.07 -3.23
N VAL A 66 0.41 -5.28 -3.69
CA VAL A 66 1.43 -4.25 -3.76
C VAL A 66 1.70 -3.88 -5.21
N ALA A 67 1.56 -2.61 -5.58
CA ALA A 67 1.92 -2.14 -6.90
C ALA A 67 3.45 -2.00 -7.02
N VAL A 68 4.05 -2.70 -7.98
CA VAL A 68 5.50 -2.76 -8.18
C VAL A 68 5.86 -2.19 -9.55
N ASN A 69 6.90 -1.34 -9.60
CA ASN A 69 7.42 -0.79 -10.84
C ASN A 69 8.19 -1.86 -11.62
N LEU A 70 7.80 -2.10 -12.88
CA LEU A 70 8.39 -3.10 -13.75
C LEU A 70 9.54 -2.58 -14.62
N ARG A 71 9.82 -1.27 -14.63
CA ARG A 71 10.79 -0.67 -15.58
C ARG A 71 12.15 -1.36 -15.57
N SER A 72 12.73 -1.61 -14.40
CA SER A 72 14.05 -2.27 -14.32
C SER A 72 14.01 -3.73 -14.78
N ARG A 73 12.94 -4.46 -14.43
CA ARG A 73 12.67 -5.84 -14.87
C ARG A 73 12.49 -5.97 -16.37
N LEU A 74 11.88 -4.96 -16.99
CA LEU A 74 11.70 -4.87 -18.44
C LEU A 74 12.89 -4.21 -19.15
N LYS A 75 13.97 -3.88 -18.42
CA LYS A 75 15.16 -3.18 -18.94
C LYS A 75 14.83 -1.85 -19.64
N LEU A 76 13.81 -1.15 -19.15
CA LEU A 76 13.37 0.14 -19.65
C LEU A 76 14.08 1.28 -18.90
N PRO A 77 14.42 2.39 -19.58
CA PRO A 77 14.86 3.61 -18.91
C PRO A 77 13.85 4.12 -17.89
N ALA A 78 14.32 4.70 -16.79
CA ALA A 78 13.46 5.28 -15.75
C ALA A 78 12.55 6.41 -16.28
N THR A 79 12.97 7.07 -17.36
CA THR A 79 12.23 8.15 -18.04
C THR A 79 11.13 7.66 -18.97
N THR A 80 10.98 6.34 -19.16
CA THR A 80 9.96 5.79 -20.05
C THR A 80 8.56 6.08 -19.50
N ALA A 81 7.78 6.83 -20.27
CA ALA A 81 6.39 7.16 -19.96
C ALA A 81 5.48 5.96 -20.21
N GLY A 82 4.47 5.78 -19.36
CA GLY A 82 3.51 4.67 -19.44
C GLY A 82 3.33 3.94 -18.10
N ASN A 83 2.31 3.09 -18.03
CA ASN A 83 2.02 2.27 -16.86
C ASN A 83 2.77 0.93 -16.94
N TYR A 84 3.98 0.91 -16.38
CA TYR A 84 4.79 -0.30 -16.24
C TYR A 84 4.76 -0.73 -14.77
N ALA A 85 3.63 -1.28 -14.35
CA ALA A 85 3.42 -1.75 -13.00
C ALA A 85 2.63 -3.04 -12.98
N GLU A 86 2.86 -3.86 -11.97
CA GLU A 86 2.11 -5.08 -11.68
C GLU A 86 1.67 -5.09 -10.23
N ALA A 87 0.49 -5.66 -9.97
CA ALA A 87 -0.03 -5.88 -8.62
C ALA A 87 0.44 -7.25 -8.12
N VAL A 88 1.30 -7.25 -7.12
CA VAL A 88 1.85 -8.44 -6.47
C VAL A 88 0.99 -8.79 -5.27
N ALA A 89 0.33 -9.96 -5.31
CA ALA A 89 -0.61 -10.37 -4.29
C ALA A 89 0.07 -11.14 -3.14
N PHE A 90 -0.27 -10.78 -1.91
CA PHE A 90 0.22 -11.40 -0.68
C PHE A 90 -0.98 -11.88 0.15
N SER A 91 -0.99 -13.16 0.49
CA SER A 91 -1.93 -13.72 1.47
C SER A 91 -1.50 -13.35 2.89
N ARG A 92 -2.38 -13.59 3.88
CA ARG A 92 -2.07 -13.42 5.31
C ARG A 92 -0.82 -14.16 5.76
N THR A 93 -0.64 -15.40 5.30
CA THR A 93 0.55 -16.21 5.59
C THR A 93 1.83 -15.64 4.98
N THR A 94 1.69 -14.83 3.92
CA THR A 94 2.82 -14.23 3.23
C THR A 94 3.19 -12.86 3.79
N TYR A 95 2.22 -11.98 4.06
CA TYR A 95 2.53 -10.61 4.51
C TYR A 95 2.81 -10.49 6.01
N CYS A 96 2.46 -11.48 6.85
CA CYS A 96 2.66 -11.41 8.30
C CYS A 96 4.14 -11.34 8.73
N ASN A 97 5.06 -11.63 7.82
CA ASN A 97 6.49 -11.54 8.04
C ASN A 97 7.16 -10.67 6.95
N PRO A 98 7.81 -9.55 7.31
CA PRO A 98 8.57 -8.72 6.37
C PRO A 98 9.63 -9.49 5.56
N ALA A 99 10.24 -10.53 6.14
CA ALA A 99 11.23 -11.35 5.44
C ALA A 99 10.64 -12.12 4.25
N THR A 100 9.37 -12.54 4.35
CA THR A 100 8.68 -13.21 3.24
C THR A 100 8.39 -12.24 2.11
N ILE A 101 8.04 -10.98 2.43
CA ILE A 101 7.89 -9.91 1.43
C ILE A 101 9.23 -9.62 0.76
N ARG A 102 10.31 -9.52 1.54
CA ARG A 102 11.68 -9.36 1.02
C ARG A 102 12.01 -10.47 0.01
N ARG A 103 11.74 -11.73 0.35
CA ARG A 103 12.00 -12.88 -0.53
C ARG A 103 11.34 -12.71 -1.91
N ALA A 104 10.12 -12.19 -1.97
CA ALA A 104 9.43 -11.95 -3.25
C ALA A 104 10.13 -10.92 -4.15
N PHE A 105 10.90 -10.01 -3.55
CA PHE A 105 11.64 -8.96 -4.24
C PHE A 105 13.16 -9.09 -4.10
N LEU A 106 13.65 -10.30 -3.81
CA LEU A 106 15.08 -10.56 -3.61
C LEU A 106 15.87 -10.20 -4.87
N ASP A 107 15.38 -10.64 -6.03
CA ASP A 107 15.87 -10.20 -7.33
C ASP A 107 15.08 -8.96 -7.79
N LYS A 108 15.77 -7.84 -7.86
CA LYS A 108 15.20 -6.57 -8.30
C LYS A 108 14.85 -6.57 -9.78
N ASP A 109 15.61 -7.30 -10.59
CA ASP A 109 15.51 -7.27 -12.06
C ASP A 109 14.96 -8.60 -12.62
N GLY A 110 14.91 -9.64 -11.79
CA GLY A 110 14.31 -10.93 -12.09
C GLY A 110 12.83 -11.05 -11.74
N PRO A 111 12.29 -12.28 -11.89
CA PRO A 111 10.88 -12.57 -11.65
C PRO A 111 10.51 -12.37 -10.19
N ILE A 112 9.26 -11.97 -9.96
CA ILE A 112 8.69 -11.82 -8.62
C ILE A 112 8.27 -13.20 -8.15
N VAL A 113 8.90 -13.70 -7.08
CA VAL A 113 8.67 -15.06 -6.59
C VAL A 113 7.76 -15.03 -5.37
N ILE A 114 6.46 -15.21 -5.61
CA ILE A 114 5.49 -15.37 -4.53
C ILE A 114 5.18 -16.85 -4.36
N ALA A 115 5.66 -17.43 -3.26
CA ALA A 115 5.20 -18.75 -2.84
C ALA A 115 3.93 -18.57 -2.01
N THR A 116 2.77 -18.47 -2.67
CA THR A 116 1.49 -18.57 -1.98
C THR A 116 0.53 -19.49 -2.73
N THR A 117 0.06 -20.51 -2.02
CA THR A 117 -1.08 -21.35 -2.40
C THR A 117 -2.35 -20.91 -1.66
N ASP A 118 -2.24 -19.95 -0.74
CA ASP A 118 -3.30 -19.53 0.18
C ASP A 118 -4.07 -18.34 -0.40
N PHE A 119 -4.70 -18.56 -1.55
CA PHE A 119 -5.71 -17.63 -2.05
C PHE A 119 -7.04 -17.84 -1.29
N PRO A 120 -7.89 -16.81 -1.18
CA PRO A 120 -9.19 -16.96 -0.53
C PRO A 120 -9.97 -18.09 -1.22
N ASP A 121 -10.40 -19.08 -0.43
CA ASP A 121 -11.34 -20.09 -0.91
C ASP A 121 -12.74 -19.48 -1.14
N LEU A 122 -13.64 -20.24 -1.77
CA LEU A 122 -14.99 -19.77 -2.06
C LEU A 122 -15.73 -19.31 -0.79
N LEU A 123 -15.49 -19.96 0.35
CA LEU A 123 -16.11 -19.58 1.61
C LEU A 123 -15.58 -18.24 2.11
N GLN A 124 -14.27 -18.00 2.05
CA GLN A 124 -13.66 -16.71 2.40
C GLN A 124 -14.09 -15.59 1.44
N ALA A 125 -14.27 -15.90 0.16
CA ALA A 125 -14.81 -14.96 -0.82
C ALA A 125 -16.27 -14.57 -0.51
N VAL A 126 -17.08 -15.54 -0.06
CA VAL A 126 -18.50 -15.32 0.26
C VAL A 126 -18.70 -14.70 1.65
N LEU A 127 -17.85 -15.02 2.63
CA LEU A 127 -17.94 -14.51 4.01
C LEU A 127 -17.29 -13.13 4.22
N GLY A 128 -16.77 -12.49 3.16
CA GLY A 128 -16.28 -11.12 3.23
C GLY A 128 -14.82 -10.98 3.64
N GLY A 129 -13.91 -11.61 2.89
CA GLY A 129 -12.47 -11.34 3.01
C GLY A 129 -12.11 -9.89 2.62
N LYS A 130 -11.09 -9.32 3.26
CA LYS A 130 -10.64 -7.94 2.99
C LYS A 130 -9.61 -7.89 1.86
N LEU A 131 -9.89 -7.13 0.81
CA LEU A 131 -8.98 -6.85 -0.29
C LEU A 131 -8.35 -5.46 -0.08
N THR A 132 -7.02 -5.42 0.04
CA THR A 132 -6.29 -4.19 0.35
C THR A 132 -5.22 -3.93 -0.69
N ILE A 133 -4.96 -2.68 -1.03
CA ILE A 133 -3.88 -2.31 -1.96
C ILE A 133 -2.93 -1.28 -1.34
N LEU A 134 -1.63 -1.45 -1.57
CA LEU A 134 -0.59 -0.49 -1.23
C LEU A 134 0.26 -0.16 -2.47
N THR A 135 0.40 1.12 -2.78
CA THR A 135 1.36 1.60 -3.77
C THR A 135 2.49 2.36 -3.09
N ASN A 136 3.73 2.15 -3.55
CA ASN A 136 4.91 2.81 -2.99
C ASN A 136 5.47 3.86 -3.95
N TRP A 137 5.32 5.12 -3.57
CA TRP A 137 5.80 6.29 -4.29
C TRP A 137 7.02 6.95 -3.62
N SER A 138 7.53 6.38 -2.52
CA SER A 138 8.66 6.97 -1.76
C SER A 138 9.90 7.22 -2.62
N SER A 139 10.21 6.33 -3.56
CA SER A 139 11.38 6.46 -4.44
C SER A 139 11.24 7.53 -5.54
N PHE A 140 10.03 8.07 -5.78
CA PHE A 140 9.80 9.13 -6.76
C PHE A 140 10.11 10.53 -6.22
N TYR A 141 10.45 10.63 -4.93
CA TYR A 141 10.75 11.92 -4.32
C TYR A 141 11.98 12.58 -4.92
N HIS A 142 11.81 13.85 -5.25
CA HIS A 142 12.88 14.75 -5.64
C HIS A 142 12.47 16.18 -5.31
N HIS A 143 13.44 17.07 -5.18
CA HIS A 143 13.16 18.50 -5.02
C HIS A 143 12.56 19.05 -6.32
N LEU A 144 11.26 19.34 -6.29
CA LEU A 144 10.54 19.92 -7.42
C LEU A 144 11.09 21.31 -7.74
N LYS A 145 11.65 21.48 -8.94
CA LYS A 145 12.10 22.77 -9.47
C LYS A 145 10.99 23.34 -10.35
N LEU A 146 10.31 24.37 -9.87
CA LEU A 146 9.31 25.10 -10.63
C LEU A 146 9.94 26.32 -11.31
N ALA A 147 9.24 26.88 -12.30
CA ALA A 147 9.64 28.13 -12.94
C ALA A 147 9.78 29.26 -11.89
N PRO A 148 10.61 30.30 -12.17
CA PRO A 148 10.71 31.46 -11.30
C PRO A 148 9.32 32.00 -10.91
N SER A 149 9.17 32.42 -9.65
CA SER A 149 7.92 32.93 -9.07
C SER A 149 6.77 31.91 -8.97
N LYS A 150 7.03 30.60 -9.12
CA LYS A 150 6.05 29.54 -8.85
C LYS A 150 6.40 28.82 -7.54
N MET A 151 5.38 28.56 -6.72
CA MET A 151 5.49 27.79 -5.49
C MET A 151 4.61 26.55 -5.56
N ALA A 152 5.10 25.44 -5.03
CA ALA A 152 4.28 24.26 -4.84
C ALA A 152 3.27 24.54 -3.73
N THR A 153 1.99 24.26 -3.99
CA THR A 153 0.89 24.44 -3.02
C THR A 153 0.68 23.23 -2.12
N GLY A 154 1.24 22.08 -2.48
CA GLY A 154 1.16 20.85 -1.72
C GLY A 154 2.08 19.77 -2.27
N ARG A 155 2.32 18.74 -1.47
CA ARG A 155 3.16 17.57 -1.83
C ARG A 155 2.47 16.24 -1.55
N GLU A 156 1.24 16.29 -1.06
CA GLU A 156 0.51 15.11 -0.65
C GLU A 156 -0.16 14.45 -1.86
N PRO A 157 -0.18 13.11 -1.92
CA PRO A 157 -1.01 12.41 -2.89
C PRO A 157 -2.48 12.81 -2.73
N LEU A 158 -3.14 13.06 -3.86
CA LEU A 158 -4.59 13.16 -3.90
C LEU A 158 -5.15 11.74 -3.85
N ALA A 159 -5.77 11.39 -2.74
CA ALA A 159 -6.53 10.15 -2.62
C ALA A 159 -7.99 10.46 -2.93
N LYS A 160 -8.53 9.83 -3.97
CA LYS A 160 -9.95 9.85 -4.30
C LYS A 160 -10.50 8.44 -4.11
N GLU A 161 -11.81 8.35 -3.92
CA GLU A 161 -12.49 7.05 -3.90
C GLU A 161 -12.21 6.31 -5.21
N PHE A 162 -11.83 5.03 -5.07
CA PHE A 162 -11.54 4.16 -6.20
C PHE A 162 -12.84 3.54 -6.72
N PHE A 163 -12.93 3.34 -8.04
CA PHE A 163 -14.01 2.59 -8.66
C PHE A 163 -13.98 1.10 -8.27
N VAL A 164 -12.79 0.57 -7.94
CA VAL A 164 -12.62 -0.79 -7.41
C VAL A 164 -12.82 -0.76 -5.90
N PRO A 165 -13.71 -1.58 -5.33
CA PRO A 165 -14.01 -1.58 -3.90
C PRO A 165 -12.90 -2.32 -3.14
N PHE A 166 -11.81 -1.61 -2.85
CA PHE A 166 -10.83 -2.08 -1.86
C PHE A 166 -11.30 -1.68 -0.46
N ASP A 167 -11.22 -2.61 0.49
CA ASP A 167 -11.49 -2.32 1.92
C ASP A 167 -10.53 -1.28 2.49
N ALA A 168 -9.31 -1.26 1.97
CA ALA A 168 -8.31 -0.24 2.27
C ALA A 168 -7.38 0.00 1.08
N CYS A 169 -7.06 1.27 0.84
CA CYS A 169 -6.04 1.71 -0.11
C CYS A 169 -4.97 2.51 0.63
N ALA A 170 -3.70 2.32 0.29
CA ALA A 170 -2.61 3.12 0.83
C ALA A 170 -1.61 3.59 -0.22
N ILE A 171 -1.11 4.81 -0.02
CA ILE A 171 0.01 5.38 -0.76
C ILE A 171 1.13 5.67 0.24
N LEU A 172 2.24 4.95 0.12
CA LEU A 172 3.49 5.24 0.85
C LEU A 172 4.30 6.27 0.06
N TYR A 173 4.62 7.41 0.66
CA TYR A 173 5.31 8.51 -0.03
C TYR A 173 6.28 9.23 0.90
N GLN A 174 7.35 9.79 0.33
CA GLN A 174 8.28 10.64 1.04
C GLN A 174 7.76 12.08 0.97
N HIS A 175 7.43 12.67 2.12
CA HIS A 175 6.90 14.04 2.19
C HIS A 175 8.03 15.08 2.16
N MET A 176 9.07 14.85 2.95
CA MET A 176 10.28 15.68 3.10
C MET A 176 11.51 14.79 3.32
N PRO A 177 12.76 15.28 3.22
CA PRO A 177 13.92 14.49 3.59
C PRO A 177 13.74 13.98 5.03
N ASN A 178 13.80 12.66 5.23
CA ASN A 178 13.56 11.98 6.51
C ASN A 178 12.11 11.93 7.04
N ASP A 179 11.11 12.40 6.28
CA ASP A 179 9.69 12.26 6.63
C ASP A 179 8.97 11.34 5.63
N LEU A 180 8.80 10.08 6.02
CA LEU A 180 8.07 9.07 5.27
C LEU A 180 6.63 8.97 5.81
N ARG A 181 5.65 9.01 4.93
CA ARG A 181 4.23 9.01 5.29
C ARG A 181 3.46 7.97 4.49
N ILE A 182 2.35 7.51 5.07
CA ILE A 182 1.37 6.66 4.40
C ILE A 182 0.01 7.38 4.44
N LYS A 183 -0.61 7.56 3.28
CA LYS A 183 -1.98 8.10 3.15
C LYS A 183 -2.92 6.94 2.89
N VAL A 184 -3.90 6.76 3.77
CA VAL A 184 -4.79 5.60 3.79
C VAL A 184 -6.23 6.04 3.57
N THR A 185 -6.94 5.33 2.71
CA THR A 185 -8.39 5.45 2.51
C THR A 185 -9.03 4.13 2.92
N MET A 186 -9.81 4.15 4.00
CA MET A 186 -10.60 3.01 4.52
C MET A 186 -11.69 3.52 5.46
N THR A 187 -12.57 2.65 5.97
CA THR A 187 -13.64 3.01 6.92
C THR A 187 -13.13 3.23 8.35
N GLU A 188 -12.17 2.43 8.78
CA GLU A 188 -11.65 2.42 10.16
C GLU A 188 -10.32 3.18 10.26
N THR A 189 -9.84 3.41 11.48
CA THR A 189 -8.49 3.96 11.70
C THR A 189 -7.46 2.83 11.73
N VAL A 190 -6.31 3.03 11.06
CA VAL A 190 -5.20 2.07 11.13
C VAL A 190 -4.54 2.20 12.49
N THR A 191 -4.52 1.11 13.25
CA THR A 191 -3.83 1.04 14.55
C THR A 191 -2.64 0.11 14.45
N HIS A 192 -1.43 0.66 14.46
CA HIS A 192 -0.17 -0.10 14.51
C HIS A 192 0.92 0.80 15.09
N GLU A 193 1.88 0.23 15.84
CA GLU A 193 3.01 0.98 16.43
C GLU A 193 3.89 1.72 15.39
N LEU A 194 3.76 1.35 14.11
CA LEU A 194 4.55 1.90 13.00
C LEU A 194 3.93 3.18 12.46
N PHE A 195 2.62 3.39 12.68
CA PHE A 195 1.84 4.46 12.06
C PHE A 195 1.40 5.46 13.13
N GLU A 196 2.05 6.62 13.13
CA GLU A 196 1.67 7.75 13.99
C GLU A 196 0.64 8.62 13.23
N PRO A 197 -0.61 8.76 13.69
CA PRO A 197 -1.60 9.57 12.99
C PRO A 197 -1.18 11.05 12.97
N LEU A 198 -1.33 11.69 11.83
CA LEU A 198 -1.13 13.13 11.68
C LEU A 198 -2.48 13.84 11.69
N ALA A 199 -2.52 15.02 12.30
CA ALA A 199 -3.68 15.90 12.17
C ALA A 199 -3.96 16.20 10.68
N PRO A 200 -5.23 16.33 10.26
CA PRO A 200 -5.55 16.78 8.93
C PRO A 200 -4.86 18.12 8.65
N THR A 201 -4.16 18.21 7.53
CA THR A 201 -3.63 19.47 7.01
C THR A 201 -4.81 20.35 6.61
N ALA A 202 -4.96 21.50 7.28
CA ALA A 202 -6.02 22.48 7.04
C ALA A 202 -5.94 23.11 5.64
#